data_AF-A0AAW6X5N8-F1
#
_entry.id   AF-A0AAW6X5N8-F1
#
_cell.length_a   1.000
_cell.length_b   1.000
_cell.length_c   1.000
_cell.angle_alpha   90.00
_cell.angle_beta   90.00
_cell.angle_gamma   90.00
#
_symmetry.space_group_name_H-M   'P 1'
#
loop_
_entity.id
_entity.type
_entity.pdbx_description
1 polymer ?
#
loop_
_entity_poly.entity_id
_entity_poly.type
_entity_poly.pdbx_seq_one_letter_code
_entity_poly.pdbx_strand_id
1 'polypeptide(L)'
;MTKKLHIKTWGCQMNEYDSSKMADLLNSTHGFEWTENAEEADVLLLNTCSIREKAQEKVFAMLGRWRLLKEKNPSVIIGVGGCVASQEGELIRSRAPCVDVVFGPQTLHRLPEMINHVQGTRSPVVDISFPEIEKFDRLPEPRAEGPTAFVSIMEGCNKYCTFCVVPYTRGEEVSRPSDDVLFEIAQLAAQGVREVNLLGQNVNAYRGATHDGEICSFAELLRLVAAIDGIDRIRFTTSHPIEFTDDIIAVYEDTPELVSFLHLPVQSGSDRILTMMKRAHTALEYKAIIRKLRKARPAIQLSSDFIVGFPGESQADFEQTMNLIADVNFDVSFSFIYSSRPGTPAADMVDDVSEEEKKQRLYILQDRINQQALQFSRRMLGTVQRILVEGTSRKSVMELAGRTECNRVVNFEGTPDMIGQFVDVEITEVLTNTLRGAVVRTEQQMDLRVHESPQSVIARTRKENALGVGIYQP
;
A
#
# COMPACT_ATOMS: atom_id res chain seq x y z
N MET A 1 36.23 -2.00 -8.18
CA MET A 1 35.14 -2.99 -7.98
C MET A 1 33.89 -2.21 -7.71
N THR A 2 32.78 -2.58 -8.36
CA THR A 2 31.49 -1.92 -8.13
C THR A 2 30.99 -2.26 -6.73
N LYS A 3 30.64 -1.26 -5.94
CA LYS A 3 30.17 -1.49 -4.57
C LYS A 3 28.77 -2.12 -4.61
N LYS A 4 28.50 -3.06 -3.72
CA LYS A 4 27.25 -3.83 -3.70
C LYS A 4 26.38 -3.49 -2.50
N LEU A 5 25.07 -3.39 -2.74
CA LEU A 5 24.04 -3.11 -1.75
C LEU A 5 23.06 -4.28 -1.68
N HIS A 6 22.83 -4.80 -0.48
CA HIS A 6 21.77 -5.77 -0.24
C HIS A 6 20.73 -5.18 0.70
N ILE A 7 19.49 -5.08 0.23
CA ILE A 7 18.35 -4.63 1.05
C ILE A 7 17.45 -5.83 1.32
N LYS A 8 17.21 -6.13 2.59
CA LYS A 8 16.16 -7.05 3.01
C LYS A 8 14.95 -6.26 3.47
N THR A 9 13.90 -6.27 2.66
CA THR A 9 12.62 -5.65 3.01
C THR A 9 11.72 -6.63 3.76
N TRP A 10 11.17 -6.19 4.89
CA TRP A 10 10.10 -6.86 5.62
C TRP A 10 9.01 -5.86 5.98
N GLY A 11 7.82 -6.03 5.41
CA GLY A 11 6.71 -5.18 5.82
C GLY A 11 5.56 -5.12 4.84
N CYS A 12 5.18 -3.88 4.54
CA CYS A 12 4.07 -3.52 3.65
C CYS A 12 4.59 -2.86 2.36
N GLN A 13 3.67 -2.47 1.48
CA GLN A 13 3.98 -1.78 0.22
C GLN A 13 4.80 -0.49 0.44
N MET A 14 4.58 0.22 1.56
CA MET A 14 5.37 1.39 1.90
C MET A 14 6.83 1.04 2.18
N ASN A 15 7.12 -0.12 2.80
CA ASN A 15 8.50 -0.56 2.98
C ASN A 15 9.15 -0.95 1.64
N GLU A 16 8.41 -1.57 0.72
CA GLU A 16 8.95 -1.87 -0.63
C GLU A 16 9.27 -0.57 -1.39
N TYR A 17 8.37 0.42 -1.32
CA TYR A 17 8.63 1.77 -1.86
C TYR A 17 9.87 2.42 -1.21
N ASP A 18 9.94 2.45 0.13
CA ASP A 18 11.08 3.00 0.86
C ASP A 18 12.39 2.29 0.46
N SER A 19 12.36 0.97 0.26
CA SER A 19 13.52 0.18 -0.18
C SER A 19 13.97 0.49 -1.61
N SER A 20 13.03 0.65 -2.55
CA SER A 20 13.34 1.09 -3.92
C SER A 20 14.00 2.47 -3.91
N LYS A 21 13.44 3.44 -3.17
CA LYS A 21 14.04 4.78 -3.05
C LYS A 21 15.42 4.76 -2.39
N MET A 22 15.65 3.89 -1.40
CA MET A 22 17.00 3.70 -0.83
C MET A 22 18.00 3.16 -1.85
N ALA A 23 17.59 2.20 -2.69
CA ALA A 23 18.45 1.65 -3.72
C ALA A 23 18.81 2.72 -4.76
N ASP A 24 17.83 3.47 -5.26
CA ASP A 24 18.06 4.57 -6.23
C ASP A 24 18.95 5.67 -5.66
N LEU A 25 18.72 6.05 -4.40
CA LEU A 25 19.49 7.09 -3.72
C LEU A 25 20.96 6.67 -3.55
N LEU A 26 21.21 5.43 -3.13
CA LEU A 26 22.58 4.92 -2.96
C LEU A 26 23.27 4.62 -4.30
N ASN A 27 22.52 4.24 -5.33
CA ASN A 27 23.04 4.11 -6.68
C ASN A 27 23.50 5.47 -7.23
N SER A 28 22.63 6.48 -7.17
CA SER A 28 22.92 7.83 -7.71
C SER A 28 24.04 8.57 -6.96
N THR A 29 24.14 8.40 -5.64
CA THR A 29 25.13 9.12 -4.82
C THR A 29 26.48 8.41 -4.70
N HIS A 30 26.48 7.07 -4.64
CA HIS A 30 27.68 6.27 -4.30
C HIS A 30 27.98 5.15 -5.31
N GLY A 31 27.14 4.97 -6.34
CA GLY A 31 27.31 3.92 -7.34
C GLY A 31 27.07 2.51 -6.83
N PHE A 32 26.28 2.34 -5.76
CA PHE A 32 25.93 1.00 -5.27
C PHE A 32 25.01 0.27 -6.25
N GLU A 33 25.38 -0.95 -6.59
CA GLU A 33 24.52 -1.87 -7.35
C GLU A 33 23.83 -2.85 -6.42
N TRP A 34 22.54 -3.10 -6.66
CA TRP A 34 21.79 -4.06 -5.88
C TRP A 34 22.28 -5.49 -6.10
N THR A 35 22.24 -6.32 -5.05
CA THR A 35 22.50 -7.76 -5.10
C THR A 35 21.54 -8.54 -4.20
N GLU A 36 21.13 -9.73 -4.65
CA GLU A 36 20.39 -10.69 -3.84
C GLU A 36 21.28 -11.37 -2.79
N ASN A 37 22.59 -11.42 -3.03
CA ASN A 37 23.54 -12.10 -2.16
C ASN A 37 24.11 -11.16 -1.09
N ALA A 38 23.69 -11.37 0.16
CA ALA A 38 24.19 -10.60 1.31
C ALA A 38 25.71 -10.76 1.53
N GLU A 39 26.32 -11.87 1.11
CA GLU A 39 27.76 -12.11 1.32
C GLU A 39 28.65 -11.25 0.42
N GLU A 40 28.11 -10.75 -0.69
CA GLU A 40 28.82 -9.90 -1.66
C GLU A 40 28.66 -8.41 -1.37
N ALA A 41 27.81 -8.04 -0.40
CA ALA A 41 27.42 -6.67 -0.15
C ALA A 41 28.41 -5.90 0.73
N ASP A 42 28.70 -4.67 0.34
CA ASP A 42 29.44 -3.69 1.15
C ASP A 42 28.50 -2.97 2.14
N VAL A 43 27.21 -2.86 1.79
CA VAL A 43 26.16 -2.28 2.62
C VAL A 43 24.99 -3.26 2.73
N LEU A 44 24.62 -3.59 3.96
CA LEU A 44 23.49 -4.45 4.32
C LEU A 44 22.42 -3.60 4.98
N LEU A 45 21.24 -3.46 4.36
CA LEU A 45 20.12 -2.70 4.92
C LEU A 45 18.94 -3.61 5.23
N LEU A 46 18.44 -3.54 6.46
CA LEU A 46 17.20 -4.21 6.86
C LEU A 46 16.10 -3.16 6.98
N ASN A 47 15.13 -3.16 6.06
CA ASN A 47 13.96 -2.27 6.12
C ASN A 47 12.78 -3.00 6.77
N THR A 48 12.28 -2.47 7.89
CA THR A 48 11.44 -3.23 8.82
C THR A 48 10.05 -2.61 9.05
N CYS A 49 9.10 -3.47 9.42
CA CYS A 49 7.74 -3.10 9.80
C CYS A 49 7.42 -3.58 11.22
N SER A 50 6.76 -2.76 12.03
CA SER A 50 6.40 -3.05 13.43
C SER A 50 5.04 -3.73 13.59
N ILE A 51 4.26 -3.87 12.51
CA ILE A 51 2.85 -4.29 12.55
C ILE A 51 2.69 -5.83 12.61
N ARG A 52 3.75 -6.61 12.35
CA ARG A 52 3.68 -8.08 12.42
C ARG A 52 4.11 -8.61 13.78
N GLU A 53 3.51 -9.71 14.22
CA GLU A 53 3.95 -10.41 15.43
C GLU A 53 5.42 -10.84 15.28
N LYS A 54 6.18 -10.73 16.37
CA LYS A 54 7.61 -11.05 16.45
C LYS A 54 8.51 -10.29 15.48
N ALA A 55 8.12 -9.07 15.11
CA ALA A 55 8.90 -8.24 14.19
C ALA A 55 10.30 -7.92 14.75
N GLN A 56 10.38 -7.57 16.04
CA GLN A 56 11.66 -7.28 16.72
C GLN A 56 12.58 -8.51 16.76
N GLU A 57 12.06 -9.68 17.13
CA GLU A 57 12.85 -10.92 17.23
C GLU A 57 13.41 -11.32 15.87
N LYS A 58 12.63 -11.15 14.79
CA LYS A 58 13.11 -11.38 13.42
C LYS A 58 14.28 -10.46 13.07
N VAL A 59 14.22 -9.18 13.46
CA VAL A 59 15.31 -8.21 13.26
C VAL A 59 16.58 -8.70 13.94
N PHE A 60 16.52 -9.01 15.23
CA PHE A 60 17.70 -9.48 15.96
C PHE A 60 18.25 -10.81 15.44
N ALA A 61 17.38 -11.74 15.01
CA ALA A 61 17.81 -12.98 14.38
C ALA A 61 18.53 -12.75 13.03
N MET A 62 18.12 -11.76 12.24
CA MET A 62 18.84 -11.39 11.01
C MET A 62 20.17 -10.71 11.32
N LEU A 63 20.18 -9.76 12.26
CA LEU A 63 21.40 -9.08 12.69
C LEU A 63 22.45 -10.06 13.23
N GLY A 64 22.02 -11.11 13.94
CA GLY A 64 22.91 -12.19 14.37
C GLY A 64 23.60 -12.91 13.20
N ARG A 65 22.94 -13.07 12.05
CA ARG A 65 23.54 -13.65 10.83
C ARG A 65 24.50 -12.67 10.16
N TRP A 66 24.11 -11.42 10.00
CA TRP A 66 24.94 -10.39 9.37
C TRP A 66 26.16 -10.01 10.19
N ARG A 67 26.09 -10.13 11.51
CA ARG A 67 27.25 -10.01 12.40
C ARG A 67 28.40 -10.92 11.95
N LEU A 68 28.12 -12.16 11.56
CA LEU A 68 29.15 -13.09 11.08
C LEU A 68 29.81 -12.62 9.77
N LEU A 69 29.07 -11.92 8.91
CA LEU A 69 29.61 -11.33 7.69
C LEU A 69 30.53 -10.15 8.01
N LYS A 70 30.14 -9.30 8.95
CA LYS A 70 30.95 -8.17 9.39
C LYS A 70 32.19 -8.58 10.18
N GLU A 71 32.14 -9.70 10.92
CA GLU A 71 33.32 -10.28 11.55
C GLU A 71 34.34 -10.78 10.50
N LYS A 72 33.89 -11.27 9.34
CA LYS A 72 34.76 -11.63 8.20
C LYS A 72 35.27 -10.41 7.45
N ASN A 73 34.42 -9.40 7.27
CA ASN A 73 34.77 -8.15 6.61
C ASN A 73 34.33 -6.93 7.44
N PRO A 74 35.24 -6.35 8.25
CA PRO A 74 34.91 -5.21 9.12
C PRO A 74 34.53 -3.92 8.38
N SER A 75 34.71 -3.84 7.05
CA SER A 75 34.28 -2.68 6.26
C SER A 75 32.81 -2.70 5.88
N VAL A 76 32.11 -3.83 6.09
CA VAL A 76 30.68 -3.95 5.79
C VAL A 76 29.88 -3.07 6.74
N ILE A 77 29.00 -2.25 6.17
CA ILE A 77 28.09 -1.38 6.90
C ILE A 77 26.75 -2.09 7.07
N ILE A 78 26.25 -2.15 8.30
CA ILE A 78 24.94 -2.73 8.63
C ILE A 78 24.00 -1.61 9.06
N GLY A 79 22.91 -1.43 8.31
CA GLY A 79 21.85 -0.48 8.60
C GLY A 79 20.52 -1.15 8.95
N VAL A 80 19.77 -0.57 9.89
CA VAL A 80 18.40 -0.97 10.23
C VAL A 80 17.47 0.23 10.05
N GLY A 81 16.51 0.10 9.14
CA GLY A 81 15.53 1.12 8.78
C GLY A 81 14.09 0.72 9.08
N GLY A 82 13.19 1.68 8.99
CA GLY A 82 11.74 1.45 9.01
C GLY A 82 11.10 1.53 10.40
N CYS A 83 9.88 1.02 10.54
CA CYS A 83 9.05 1.26 11.73
C CYS A 83 9.61 0.62 13.02
N VAL A 84 10.28 -0.55 12.93
CA VAL A 84 10.92 -1.14 14.13
C VAL A 84 12.13 -0.32 14.54
N ALA A 85 12.86 0.25 13.57
CA ALA A 85 13.98 1.15 13.85
C ALA A 85 13.51 2.39 14.63
N SER A 86 12.40 3.01 14.23
CA SER A 86 11.81 4.14 14.95
C SER A 86 11.29 3.77 16.35
N GLN A 87 10.75 2.56 16.52
CA GLN A 87 10.22 2.11 17.80
C GLN A 87 11.32 1.78 18.82
N GLU A 88 12.37 1.08 18.38
CA GLU A 88 13.44 0.62 19.27
C GLU A 88 14.59 1.63 19.40
N GLY A 89 14.87 2.38 18.33
CA GLY A 89 15.91 3.40 18.29
C GLY A 89 17.26 2.91 18.82
N GLU A 90 17.70 3.49 19.94
CA GLU A 90 18.97 3.18 20.57
C GLU A 90 19.04 1.76 21.16
N LEU A 91 17.91 1.11 21.47
CA LEU A 91 17.86 -0.26 21.98
C LEU A 91 18.40 -1.27 20.96
N ILE A 92 18.24 -1.00 19.66
CA ILE A 92 18.85 -1.84 18.61
C ILE A 92 20.36 -1.83 18.77
N ARG A 93 20.96 -0.67 19.04
CA ARG A 93 22.42 -0.53 19.17
C ARG A 93 22.94 -1.22 20.42
N SER A 94 22.24 -1.10 21.55
CA SER A 94 22.65 -1.74 22.80
C SER A 94 22.60 -3.27 22.70
N ARG A 95 21.59 -3.82 22.01
CA ARG A 95 21.40 -5.27 21.85
C ARG A 95 22.16 -5.87 20.66
N ALA A 96 22.43 -5.10 19.62
CA ALA A 96 23.17 -5.51 18.43
C ALA A 96 24.27 -4.48 18.06
N PRO A 97 25.42 -4.47 18.76
CA PRO A 97 26.51 -3.51 18.52
C PRO A 97 27.14 -3.55 17.13
N CYS A 98 26.83 -4.58 16.33
CA CYS A 98 27.27 -4.70 14.95
C CYS A 98 26.58 -3.72 13.98
N VAL A 99 25.48 -3.09 14.38
CA VAL A 99 24.73 -2.12 13.58
C VAL A 99 25.42 -0.76 13.58
N ASP A 100 25.66 -0.20 12.40
CA ASP A 100 26.30 1.11 12.22
C ASP A 100 25.29 2.24 12.02
N VAL A 101 24.17 1.95 11.36
CA VAL A 101 23.18 2.98 11.01
C VAL A 101 21.78 2.53 11.46
N VAL A 102 21.07 3.39 12.17
CA VAL A 102 19.65 3.21 12.49
C VAL A 102 18.89 4.43 11.99
N PHE A 103 17.87 4.22 11.16
CA PHE A 103 17.10 5.33 10.58
C PHE A 103 15.60 5.07 10.53
N GLY A 104 14.80 6.12 10.68
CA GLY A 104 13.34 6.05 10.60
C GLY A 104 12.83 6.05 9.14
N PRO A 105 11.53 5.78 8.92
CA PRO A 105 10.91 5.88 7.59
C PRO A 105 11.03 7.28 6.96
N GLN A 106 11.11 8.32 7.78
CA GLN A 106 11.18 9.72 7.34
C GLN A 106 12.59 10.22 7.02
N THR A 107 13.63 9.53 7.49
CA THR A 107 15.02 10.01 7.41
C THR A 107 15.86 9.25 6.38
N LEU A 108 15.24 8.38 5.58
CA LEU A 108 15.96 7.56 4.59
C LEU A 108 16.75 8.39 3.56
N HIS A 109 16.32 9.62 3.29
CA HIS A 109 17.00 10.55 2.38
C HIS A 109 18.38 10.99 2.88
N ARG A 110 18.64 10.87 4.20
CA ARG A 110 19.92 11.18 4.85
C ARG A 110 20.86 9.96 4.91
N LEU A 111 20.41 8.79 4.46
CA LEU A 111 21.21 7.56 4.45
C LEU A 111 22.59 7.71 3.77
N PRO A 112 22.74 8.43 2.64
CA PRO A 112 24.05 8.74 2.05
C PRO A 112 25.01 9.43 3.03
N GLU A 113 24.51 10.42 3.78
CA GLU A 113 25.30 11.17 4.77
C GLU A 113 25.68 10.30 5.96
N MET A 114 24.76 9.45 6.43
CA MET A 114 25.02 8.50 7.52
C MET A 114 26.10 7.48 7.16
N ILE A 115 26.06 6.95 5.93
CA ILE A 115 27.07 6.02 5.42
C ILE A 115 28.44 6.69 5.35
N ASN A 116 28.50 7.92 4.84
CA ASN A 116 29.75 8.69 4.78
C ASN A 116 30.32 8.96 6.18
N HIS A 117 29.45 9.28 7.16
CA HIS A 117 29.86 9.47 8.54
C HIS A 117 30.49 8.20 9.11
N VAL A 118 29.82 7.05 8.98
CA VAL A 118 30.34 5.75 9.45
C VAL A 118 31.67 5.41 8.78
N GLN A 119 31.81 5.65 7.47
CA GLN A 119 33.07 5.38 6.75
C GLN A 119 34.22 6.27 7.23
N GLY A 120 33.95 7.54 7.55
CA GLY A 120 34.97 8.50 7.98
C GLY A 120 35.34 8.39 9.47
N THR A 121 34.36 8.33 10.36
CA THR A 121 34.56 8.39 11.83
C THR A 121 34.53 7.02 12.51
N ARG A 122 34.05 5.97 11.82
CA ARG A 122 33.74 4.64 12.39
C ARG A 122 32.78 4.69 13.59
N SER A 123 32.00 5.76 13.71
CA SER A 123 31.03 5.92 14.78
C SER A 123 29.61 5.63 14.28
N PRO A 124 28.79 4.90 15.05
CA PRO A 124 27.43 4.58 14.65
C PRO A 124 26.53 5.81 14.66
N VAL A 125 25.53 5.84 13.80
CA VAL A 125 24.56 6.94 13.63
C VAL A 125 23.15 6.44 13.90
N VAL A 126 22.35 7.22 14.64
CA VAL A 126 20.92 6.97 14.86
C VAL A 126 20.16 8.24 14.51
N ASP A 127 19.27 8.17 13.52
CA ASP A 127 18.36 9.26 13.17
C ASP A 127 16.95 8.73 12.88
N ILE A 128 16.10 8.76 13.91
CA ILE A 128 14.71 8.33 13.87
C ILE A 128 13.74 9.52 13.98
N SER A 129 14.22 10.72 13.63
CA SER A 129 13.42 11.94 13.67
C SER A 129 12.33 11.97 12.59
N PHE A 130 11.38 12.89 12.73
CA PHE A 130 10.28 13.12 11.78
C PHE A 130 10.40 14.51 11.14
N PRO A 131 11.30 14.71 10.14
CA PRO A 131 11.32 15.95 9.36
C PRO A 131 10.06 16.05 8.50
N GLU A 132 9.45 17.23 8.42
CA GLU A 132 8.10 17.37 7.82
C GLU A 132 8.09 17.20 6.29
N ILE A 133 9.09 17.72 5.54
CA ILE A 133 9.03 17.73 4.06
C ILE A 133 10.37 17.37 3.38
N GLU A 134 11.50 17.49 4.08
CA GLU A 134 12.86 17.37 3.49
C GLU A 134 13.15 16.06 2.72
N LYS A 135 12.36 15.00 2.96
CA LYS A 135 12.55 13.69 2.35
C LYS A 135 12.39 13.73 0.84
N PHE A 136 11.25 14.22 0.35
CA PHE A 136 10.89 14.07 -1.08
C PHE A 136 11.72 15.00 -1.97
N ASP A 137 12.11 16.17 -1.47
CA ASP A 137 12.96 17.13 -2.18
C ASP A 137 14.37 16.62 -2.49
N ARG A 138 14.81 15.56 -1.78
CA ARG A 138 16.17 15.00 -1.86
C ARG A 138 16.21 13.60 -2.49
N LEU A 139 15.06 13.05 -2.89
CA LEU A 139 15.04 11.76 -3.57
C LEU A 139 15.46 11.92 -5.04
N PRO A 140 16.13 10.92 -5.62
CA PRO A 140 16.45 10.91 -7.05
C PRO A 140 15.16 10.81 -7.89
N GLU A 141 15.30 11.09 -9.19
CA GLU A 141 14.21 10.91 -10.15
C GLU A 141 13.62 9.50 -10.08
N PRO A 142 12.29 9.37 -10.17
CA PRO A 142 11.61 8.08 -10.06
C PRO A 142 12.00 7.16 -11.21
N ARG A 143 12.22 5.87 -10.91
CA ARG A 143 12.47 4.82 -11.91
C ARG A 143 11.43 3.72 -11.80
N ALA A 144 10.93 3.26 -12.95
CA ALA A 144 10.02 2.11 -13.04
C ALA A 144 10.71 0.88 -13.65
N GLU A 145 10.52 -0.28 -13.03
CA GLU A 145 10.99 -1.58 -13.54
C GLU A 145 9.89 -2.37 -14.27
N GLY A 146 8.67 -1.82 -14.35
CA GLY A 146 7.52 -2.50 -14.92
C GLY A 146 6.32 -1.58 -15.15
N PRO A 147 5.16 -2.15 -15.52
CA PRO A 147 4.00 -1.36 -15.91
C PRO A 147 3.19 -0.82 -14.72
N THR A 148 3.59 -1.16 -13.49
CA THR A 148 2.97 -0.71 -12.25
C THR A 148 3.98 0.06 -11.41
N ALA A 149 3.54 1.13 -10.74
CA ALA A 149 4.38 1.88 -9.81
C ALA A 149 3.64 2.25 -8.53
N PHE A 150 4.38 2.31 -7.42
CA PHE A 150 3.91 2.85 -6.16
C PHE A 150 4.31 4.31 -6.02
N VAL A 151 3.36 5.18 -5.68
CA VAL A 151 3.60 6.61 -5.46
C VAL A 151 3.05 6.98 -4.08
N SER A 152 3.94 7.32 -3.14
CA SER A 152 3.52 7.81 -1.83
C SER A 152 2.97 9.23 -1.98
N ILE A 153 1.71 9.49 -1.65
CA ILE A 153 1.11 10.84 -1.75
C ILE A 153 1.10 11.57 -0.40
N MET A 154 1.27 10.83 0.69
CA MET A 154 1.25 11.34 2.04
C MET A 154 1.90 10.35 2.99
N GLU A 155 2.34 10.83 4.14
CA GLU A 155 2.92 10.02 5.19
C GLU A 155 2.37 10.39 6.56
N GLY A 156 2.52 9.47 7.52
CA GLY A 156 2.03 9.65 8.88
C GLY A 156 0.51 9.53 8.99
N CYS A 157 -0.01 9.58 10.21
CA CYS A 157 -1.45 9.38 10.44
C CYS A 157 -1.90 10.05 11.72
N ASN A 158 -2.94 10.89 11.63
CA ASN A 158 -3.54 11.57 12.78
C ASN A 158 -4.67 10.75 13.44
N LYS A 159 -4.91 9.52 12.97
CA LYS A 159 -5.89 8.60 13.56
C LYS A 159 -5.23 7.76 14.65
N TYR A 160 -5.35 8.22 15.90
CA TYR A 160 -4.83 7.54 17.10
C TYR A 160 -5.72 6.36 17.53
N CYS A 161 -5.95 5.39 16.64
CA CYS A 161 -6.65 4.16 16.98
C CYS A 161 -5.90 3.41 18.10
N THR A 162 -6.61 2.85 19.07
CA THR A 162 -5.99 2.32 20.31
C THR A 162 -5.02 1.16 20.08
N PHE A 163 -5.14 0.46 18.96
CA PHE A 163 -4.26 -0.66 18.57
C PHE A 163 -3.12 -0.27 17.62
N CYS A 164 -3.12 0.97 17.10
CA CYS A 164 -2.27 1.35 15.98
C CYS A 164 -0.98 2.05 16.44
N VAL A 165 0.17 1.51 16.02
CA VAL A 165 1.49 2.07 16.33
C VAL A 165 1.96 3.12 15.31
N VAL A 166 1.23 3.27 14.20
CA VAL A 166 1.64 4.12 13.07
C VAL A 166 1.89 5.58 13.46
N PRO A 167 1.02 6.27 14.22
CA PRO A 167 1.26 7.67 14.60
C PRO A 167 2.59 7.87 15.34
N TYR A 168 3.02 6.87 16.11
CA TYR A 168 4.25 6.91 16.90
C TYR A 168 5.51 6.53 16.10
N THR A 169 5.35 5.87 14.95
CA THR A 169 6.48 5.34 14.16
C THR A 169 6.64 5.98 12.79
N ARG A 170 5.63 6.75 12.34
CA ARG A 170 5.65 7.48 11.06
C ARG A 170 5.34 8.97 11.20
N GLY A 171 5.01 9.44 12.40
CA GLY A 171 4.73 10.85 12.68
C GLY A 171 3.30 11.27 12.34
N GLU A 172 3.09 12.59 12.41
CA GLU A 172 1.82 13.23 12.06
C GLU A 172 1.55 13.15 10.56
N GLU A 173 0.27 13.27 10.21
CA GLU A 173 -0.19 13.23 8.82
C GLU A 173 0.30 14.45 8.04
N VAL A 174 1.09 14.21 6.99
CA VAL A 174 1.60 15.22 6.07
C VAL A 174 1.30 14.79 4.64
N SER A 175 0.61 15.66 3.90
CA SER A 175 0.33 15.47 2.47
C SER A 175 1.45 16.09 1.64
N ARG A 176 1.90 15.37 0.60
CA ARG A 176 2.82 15.95 -0.38
C ARG A 176 2.10 17.02 -1.21
N PRO A 177 2.81 18.07 -1.68
CA PRO A 177 2.28 18.98 -2.68
C PRO A 177 1.74 18.21 -3.90
N SER A 178 0.58 18.63 -4.40
CA SER A 178 -0.10 17.93 -5.49
C SER A 178 0.69 17.98 -6.79
N ASP A 179 1.34 19.11 -7.08
CA ASP A 179 2.18 19.30 -8.26
C ASP A 179 3.35 18.30 -8.29
N ASP A 180 4.01 18.06 -7.15
CA ASP A 180 5.12 17.10 -7.06
C ASP A 180 4.65 15.66 -7.29
N VAL A 181 3.47 15.30 -6.78
CA VAL A 181 2.86 13.99 -7.00
C VAL A 181 2.51 13.79 -8.47
N LEU A 182 1.89 14.80 -9.10
CA LEU A 182 1.52 14.75 -10.52
C LEU A 182 2.77 14.71 -11.41
N PHE A 183 3.82 15.46 -11.06
CA PHE A 183 5.08 15.44 -11.77
C PHE A 183 5.77 14.07 -11.70
N GLU A 184 5.85 13.46 -10.52
CA GLU A 184 6.40 12.10 -10.36
C GLU A 184 5.60 11.08 -11.19
N ILE A 185 4.27 11.16 -11.18
CA ILE A 185 3.42 10.25 -11.97
C ILE A 185 3.61 10.47 -13.47
N ALA A 186 3.73 11.71 -13.93
CA ALA A 186 3.98 12.02 -15.34
C ALA A 186 5.35 11.48 -15.81
N GLN A 187 6.39 11.58 -14.96
CA GLN A 187 7.69 10.97 -15.24
C GLN A 187 7.62 9.44 -15.32
N LEU A 188 6.83 8.81 -14.45
CA LEU A 188 6.60 7.36 -14.47
C LEU A 188 5.80 6.92 -15.71
N ALA A 189 4.78 7.69 -16.10
CA ALA A 189 4.00 7.44 -17.32
C ALA A 189 4.89 7.50 -18.57
N ALA A 190 5.81 8.46 -18.65
CA ALA A 190 6.79 8.56 -19.73
C ALA A 190 7.75 7.35 -19.80
N GLN A 191 7.93 6.63 -18.69
CA GLN A 191 8.71 5.38 -18.62
C GLN A 191 7.89 4.13 -18.97
N GLY A 192 6.61 4.26 -19.31
CA GLY A 192 5.73 3.16 -19.68
C GLY A 192 4.94 2.55 -18.52
N VAL A 193 4.90 3.20 -17.35
CA VAL A 193 3.96 2.83 -16.27
C VAL A 193 2.53 3.10 -16.75
N ARG A 194 1.65 2.12 -16.56
CA ARG A 194 0.23 2.16 -16.96
C ARG A 194 -0.72 2.15 -15.76
N GLU A 195 -0.29 1.60 -14.63
CA GLU A 195 -1.06 1.55 -13.39
C GLU A 195 -0.27 2.18 -12.23
N VAL A 196 -0.86 3.18 -11.58
CA VAL A 196 -0.29 3.80 -10.37
C VAL A 196 -1.06 3.39 -9.12
N ASN A 197 -0.31 3.05 -8.08
CA ASN A 197 -0.83 2.72 -6.77
C ASN A 197 -0.45 3.86 -5.80
N LEU A 198 -1.43 4.71 -5.48
CA LEU A 198 -1.27 5.80 -4.52
C LEU A 198 -1.19 5.21 -3.11
N LEU A 199 -0.10 5.53 -2.42
CA LEU A 199 0.21 5.03 -1.08
C LEU A 199 0.15 6.14 -0.04
N GLY A 200 -0.25 5.75 1.16
CA GLY A 200 -0.27 6.59 2.35
C GLY A 200 -0.77 5.76 3.53
N GLN A 201 -0.76 6.32 4.74
CA GLN A 201 -1.37 5.65 5.90
C GLN A 201 -2.87 5.96 6.03
N ASN A 202 -3.36 6.98 5.33
CA ASN A 202 -4.76 7.40 5.32
C ASN A 202 -5.08 8.19 4.05
N VAL A 203 -4.96 7.56 2.87
CA VAL A 203 -4.91 8.24 1.56
C VAL A 203 -6.09 9.17 1.29
N ASN A 204 -7.28 8.85 1.78
CA ASN A 204 -8.47 9.66 1.57
C ASN A 204 -8.56 10.91 2.46
N ALA A 205 -7.64 11.10 3.41
CA ALA A 205 -7.43 12.36 4.10
C ALA A 205 -6.50 13.32 3.36
N TYR A 206 -5.95 12.94 2.20
CA TYR A 206 -5.01 13.78 1.45
C TYR A 206 -5.55 15.20 1.22
N ARG A 207 -4.73 16.19 1.59
CA ARG A 207 -4.95 17.62 1.41
C ARG A 207 -3.60 18.26 1.05
N GLY A 208 -3.22 18.16 -0.22
CA GLY A 208 -1.95 18.68 -0.70
C GLY A 208 -2.05 20.14 -1.13
N ALA A 209 -1.01 20.93 -0.89
CA ALA A 209 -0.90 22.27 -1.44
C ALA A 209 -0.75 22.20 -2.97
N THR A 210 -1.31 23.19 -3.65
CA THR A 210 -1.07 23.48 -5.07
C THR A 210 -0.07 24.65 -5.18
N HIS A 211 0.53 24.86 -6.36
CA HIS A 211 1.44 25.97 -6.60
C HIS A 211 0.80 27.36 -6.35
N ASP A 212 -0.52 27.48 -6.49
CA ASP A 212 -1.27 28.71 -6.24
C ASP A 212 -1.66 28.90 -4.76
N GLY A 213 -1.27 27.96 -3.89
CA GLY A 213 -1.57 28.00 -2.46
C GLY A 213 -2.97 27.49 -2.09
N GLU A 214 -3.74 26.99 -3.05
CA GLU A 214 -4.99 26.27 -2.80
C GLU A 214 -4.72 24.83 -2.32
N ILE A 215 -5.75 24.18 -1.77
CA ILE A 215 -5.66 22.79 -1.30
C ILE A 215 -6.33 21.86 -2.31
N CYS A 216 -5.56 20.95 -2.88
CA CYS A 216 -6.06 19.82 -3.65
C CYS A 216 -6.57 18.73 -2.70
N SER A 217 -7.85 18.41 -2.79
CA SER A 217 -8.46 17.26 -2.12
C SER A 217 -8.03 15.94 -2.76
N PHE A 218 -8.27 14.83 -2.05
CA PHE A 218 -8.03 13.50 -2.62
C PHE A 218 -8.88 13.22 -3.86
N ALA A 219 -10.13 13.67 -3.87
CA ALA A 219 -11.03 13.48 -5.01
C ALA A 219 -10.55 14.25 -6.25
N GLU A 220 -10.00 15.45 -6.08
CA GLU A 220 -9.36 16.21 -7.15
C GLU A 220 -8.07 15.55 -7.62
N LEU A 221 -7.22 15.10 -6.70
CA LEU A 221 -5.98 14.40 -7.05
C LEU A 221 -6.26 13.15 -7.92
N LEU A 222 -7.27 12.35 -7.56
CA LEU A 222 -7.64 11.17 -8.35
C LEU A 222 -8.01 11.54 -9.80
N ARG A 223 -8.78 12.62 -9.99
CA ARG A 223 -9.16 13.10 -11.33
C ARG A 223 -7.98 13.68 -12.10
N LEU A 224 -7.10 14.42 -11.42
CA LEU A 224 -5.88 14.96 -12.03
C LEU A 224 -4.93 13.85 -12.47
N VAL A 225 -4.76 12.81 -11.67
CA VAL A 225 -3.96 11.63 -12.03
C VAL A 225 -4.61 10.86 -13.20
N ALA A 226 -5.94 10.75 -13.23
CA ALA A 226 -6.66 10.09 -14.32
C ALA A 226 -6.51 10.81 -15.66
N ALA A 227 -6.27 12.12 -15.62
CA ALA A 227 -6.03 12.95 -16.79
C ALA A 227 -4.59 12.86 -17.34
N ILE A 228 -3.67 12.14 -16.68
CA ILE A 228 -2.29 12.01 -17.14
C ILE A 228 -2.23 10.99 -18.29
N ASP A 229 -1.82 11.47 -19.46
CA ASP A 229 -1.57 10.63 -20.64
C ASP A 229 -0.60 9.48 -20.30
N GLY A 230 -1.06 8.25 -20.55
CA GLY A 230 -0.29 7.02 -20.30
C GLY A 230 -0.67 6.29 -19.02
N ILE A 231 -1.43 6.91 -18.11
CA ILE A 231 -2.01 6.25 -16.94
C ILE A 231 -3.44 5.79 -17.25
N ASP A 232 -3.64 4.49 -17.42
CA ASP A 232 -4.97 3.92 -17.69
C ASP A 232 -5.66 3.44 -16.41
N ARG A 233 -4.91 3.30 -15.31
CA ARG A 233 -5.44 2.68 -14.10
C ARG A 233 -4.86 3.29 -12.82
N ILE A 234 -5.75 3.64 -11.91
CA ILE A 234 -5.44 4.19 -10.60
C ILE A 234 -5.93 3.23 -9.53
N ARG A 235 -5.05 2.95 -8.58
CA ARG A 235 -5.37 2.29 -7.33
C ARG A 235 -4.94 3.17 -6.17
N PHE A 236 -5.59 2.98 -5.05
CA PHE A 236 -5.08 3.43 -3.77
C PHE A 236 -5.34 2.35 -2.74
N THR A 237 -4.46 2.30 -1.73
CA THR A 237 -4.60 1.37 -0.61
C THR A 237 -4.49 2.16 0.69
N THR A 238 -5.19 1.70 1.72
CA THR A 238 -5.23 2.29 3.06
C THR A 238 -6.08 3.57 3.13
N SER A 239 -7.38 3.38 3.33
CA SER A 239 -8.37 4.44 3.54
C SER A 239 -9.03 4.33 4.92
N HIS A 240 -9.65 5.41 5.40
CA HIS A 240 -10.40 5.43 6.64
C HIS A 240 -11.89 5.76 6.37
N PRO A 241 -12.86 4.99 6.93
CA PRO A 241 -14.29 5.21 6.68
C PRO A 241 -14.80 6.63 6.91
N ILE A 242 -14.32 7.30 7.97
CA ILE A 242 -14.73 8.69 8.27
C ILE A 242 -14.29 9.72 7.21
N GLU A 243 -13.21 9.45 6.49
CA GLU A 243 -12.67 10.35 5.45
C GLU A 243 -13.24 9.98 4.07
N PHE A 244 -14.24 9.09 4.02
CA PHE A 244 -14.84 8.65 2.77
C PHE A 244 -16.06 9.50 2.44
N THR A 245 -15.77 10.70 1.95
CA THR A 245 -16.72 11.78 1.66
C THR A 245 -17.45 11.56 0.32
N ASP A 246 -18.56 12.28 0.11
CA ASP A 246 -19.43 12.12 -1.07
C ASP A 246 -18.74 12.53 -2.39
N ASP A 247 -17.75 13.43 -2.34
CA ASP A 247 -16.91 13.81 -3.48
C ASP A 247 -16.01 12.66 -3.97
N ILE A 248 -15.47 11.83 -3.05
CA ILE A 248 -14.72 10.61 -3.39
C ILE A 248 -15.66 9.58 -4.01
N ILE A 249 -16.90 9.45 -3.51
CA ILE A 249 -17.91 8.58 -4.11
C ILE A 249 -18.22 9.03 -5.55
N ALA A 250 -18.30 10.34 -5.80
CA ALA A 250 -18.51 10.88 -7.14
C ALA A 250 -17.36 10.55 -8.11
N VAL A 251 -16.11 10.42 -7.64
CA VAL A 251 -14.99 9.95 -8.48
C VAL A 251 -15.25 8.53 -9.02
N TYR A 252 -15.84 7.65 -8.20
CA TYR A 252 -16.24 6.31 -8.64
C TYR A 252 -17.40 6.32 -9.66
N GLU A 253 -18.08 7.45 -9.86
CA GLU A 253 -19.11 7.58 -10.90
C GLU A 253 -18.50 8.07 -12.21
N ASP A 254 -17.64 9.09 -12.16
CA ASP A 254 -17.17 9.84 -13.33
C ASP A 254 -15.77 9.46 -13.85
N THR A 255 -14.96 8.74 -13.07
CA THR A 255 -13.55 8.45 -13.38
C THR A 255 -13.36 6.94 -13.63
N PRO A 256 -13.36 6.46 -14.88
CA PRO A 256 -13.23 5.04 -15.21
C PRO A 256 -11.83 4.45 -14.94
N GLU A 257 -10.78 5.29 -14.92
CA GLU A 257 -9.39 4.89 -14.62
C GLU A 257 -9.26 4.41 -13.16
N LEU A 258 -10.12 4.90 -12.26
CA LEU A 258 -10.18 4.42 -10.89
C LEU A 258 -10.85 3.04 -10.84
N VAL A 259 -10.07 2.03 -10.47
CA VAL A 259 -10.49 0.63 -10.48
C VAL A 259 -11.76 0.39 -9.67
N SER A 260 -12.56 -0.59 -10.11
CA SER A 260 -13.76 -1.06 -9.40
C SER A 260 -13.40 -1.96 -8.19
N PHE A 261 -12.41 -1.57 -7.40
CA PHE A 261 -11.98 -2.24 -6.18
C PHE A 261 -11.64 -1.21 -5.11
N LEU A 262 -12.21 -1.37 -3.92
CA LEU A 262 -11.95 -0.49 -2.78
C LEU A 262 -11.54 -1.32 -1.56
N HIS A 263 -10.37 -0.99 -1.01
CA HIS A 263 -9.95 -1.46 0.30
C HIS A 263 -10.31 -0.40 1.36
N LEU A 264 -11.35 -0.69 2.15
CA LEU A 264 -11.89 0.17 3.20
C LEU A 264 -11.96 -0.59 4.54
N PRO A 265 -10.88 -0.57 5.32
CA PRO A 265 -10.82 -1.22 6.63
C PRO A 265 -11.92 -0.75 7.58
N VAL A 266 -12.72 -1.67 8.11
CA VAL A 266 -13.67 -1.42 9.21
C VAL A 266 -13.09 -1.80 10.58
N GLN A 267 -12.24 -2.82 10.63
CA GLN A 267 -11.62 -3.43 11.82
C GLN A 267 -12.55 -4.35 12.64
N SER A 268 -13.79 -3.94 12.91
CA SER A 268 -14.81 -4.74 13.60
C SER A 268 -16.21 -4.36 13.12
N GLY A 269 -17.19 -5.26 13.25
CA GLY A 269 -18.61 -4.93 13.01
C GLY A 269 -19.40 -4.62 14.27
N SER A 270 -18.78 -4.64 15.46
CA SER A 270 -19.41 -4.20 16.72
C SER A 270 -19.10 -2.75 17.02
N ASP A 271 -20.13 -1.93 17.19
CA ASP A 271 -19.99 -0.51 17.56
C ASP A 271 -19.28 -0.33 18.92
N ARG A 272 -19.46 -1.28 19.83
CA ARG A 272 -18.76 -1.28 21.14
C ARG A 272 -17.27 -1.46 20.95
N ILE A 273 -16.86 -2.43 20.14
CA ILE A 273 -15.45 -2.70 19.84
C ILE A 273 -14.84 -1.58 19.00
N LEU A 274 -15.56 -1.06 18.00
CA LEU A 274 -15.15 0.12 17.25
C LEU A 274 -14.88 1.33 18.16
N THR A 275 -15.76 1.57 19.14
CA THR A 275 -15.56 2.63 20.14
C THR A 275 -14.30 2.38 20.98
N MET A 276 -14.08 1.16 21.47
CA MET A 276 -12.86 0.79 22.21
C MET A 276 -11.58 0.87 21.36
N MET A 277 -11.71 0.64 20.06
CA MET A 277 -10.65 0.84 19.07
C MET A 277 -10.38 2.32 18.76
N LYS A 278 -11.19 3.24 19.32
CA LYS A 278 -11.23 4.68 19.01
C LYS A 278 -11.48 4.95 17.52
N ARG A 279 -12.41 4.18 16.94
CA ARG A 279 -12.90 4.37 15.58
C ARG A 279 -14.14 5.25 15.64
N ALA A 280 -14.08 6.43 15.03
CA ALA A 280 -15.17 7.41 15.04
C ALA A 280 -16.23 7.13 13.96
N HIS A 281 -16.70 5.88 13.87
CA HIS A 281 -17.84 5.47 13.05
C HIS A 281 -18.47 4.21 13.61
N THR A 282 -19.70 3.97 13.20
CA THR A 282 -20.50 2.78 13.48
C THR A 282 -20.56 1.84 12.27
N ALA A 283 -20.97 0.60 12.50
CA ALA A 283 -21.27 -0.37 11.45
C ALA A 283 -22.40 0.12 10.52
N LEU A 284 -23.34 0.93 11.02
CA LEU A 284 -24.41 1.50 10.21
C LEU A 284 -23.90 2.56 9.23
N GLU A 285 -23.06 3.48 9.70
CA GLU A 285 -22.42 4.50 8.85
C GLU A 285 -21.53 3.87 7.79
N TYR A 286 -20.75 2.85 8.17
CA TYR A 286 -19.97 2.05 7.22
C TYR A 286 -20.87 1.45 6.14
N LYS A 287 -21.97 0.79 6.53
CA LYS A 287 -22.95 0.23 5.57
C LYS A 287 -23.58 1.31 4.67
N ALA A 288 -23.80 2.52 5.18
CA ALA A 288 -24.33 3.62 4.39
C ALA A 288 -23.35 4.07 3.28
N ILE A 289 -22.05 4.20 3.61
CA ILE A 289 -20.99 4.50 2.64
C ILE A 289 -20.98 3.43 1.53
N ILE A 290 -20.98 2.14 1.92
CA ILE A 290 -20.98 1.03 0.96
C ILE A 290 -22.21 1.05 0.04
N ARG A 291 -23.40 1.37 0.56
CA ARG A 291 -24.62 1.47 -0.27
C ARG A 291 -24.51 2.60 -1.29
N LYS A 292 -23.99 3.77 -0.90
CA LYS A 292 -23.76 4.90 -1.82
C LYS A 292 -22.75 4.51 -2.91
N LEU A 293 -21.64 3.89 -2.53
CA LEU A 293 -20.62 3.39 -3.47
C LEU A 293 -21.18 2.38 -4.47
N ARG A 294 -21.97 1.41 -4.01
CA ARG A 294 -22.61 0.43 -4.91
C ARG A 294 -23.63 1.06 -5.85
N LYS A 295 -24.26 2.17 -5.45
CA LYS A 295 -25.13 2.94 -6.34
C LYS A 295 -24.32 3.62 -7.45
N ALA A 296 -23.18 4.23 -7.10
CA ALA A 296 -22.28 4.89 -8.05
C ALA A 296 -21.56 3.89 -8.98
N ARG A 297 -21.08 2.76 -8.44
CA ARG A 297 -20.35 1.71 -9.17
C ARG A 297 -20.87 0.32 -8.77
N PRO A 298 -21.90 -0.23 -9.44
CA PRO A 298 -22.52 -1.50 -9.06
C PRO A 298 -21.58 -2.71 -9.06
N ALA A 299 -20.54 -2.70 -9.91
CA ALA A 299 -19.57 -3.79 -10.02
C ALA A 299 -18.46 -3.75 -8.94
N ILE A 300 -18.44 -2.72 -8.07
CA ILE A 300 -17.34 -2.51 -7.12
C ILE A 300 -17.15 -3.70 -6.17
N GLN A 301 -15.91 -4.18 -6.09
CA GLN A 301 -15.48 -5.17 -5.11
C GLN A 301 -14.87 -4.49 -3.89
N LEU A 302 -15.10 -5.08 -2.72
CA LEU A 302 -14.73 -4.50 -1.44
C LEU A 302 -13.76 -5.40 -0.72
N SER A 303 -12.79 -4.78 -0.09
CA SER A 303 -11.87 -5.40 0.84
C SER A 303 -11.82 -4.62 2.16
N SER A 304 -11.53 -5.31 3.25
CA SER A 304 -11.42 -4.72 4.58
C SER A 304 -10.40 -5.47 5.43
N ASP A 305 -9.94 -4.81 6.49
CA ASP A 305 -9.20 -5.44 7.58
C ASP A 305 -10.13 -5.79 8.74
N PHE A 306 -9.82 -6.89 9.42
CA PHE A 306 -10.50 -7.33 10.64
C PHE A 306 -9.50 -7.71 11.72
N ILE A 307 -9.73 -7.22 12.94
CA ILE A 307 -8.96 -7.60 14.13
C ILE A 307 -9.89 -8.41 15.03
N VAL A 308 -9.61 -9.71 15.16
CA VAL A 308 -10.36 -10.62 16.04
C VAL A 308 -9.65 -10.82 17.37
N GLY A 309 -10.40 -11.00 18.44
CA GLY A 309 -9.87 -11.17 19.79
C GLY A 309 -9.27 -9.89 20.36
N PHE A 310 -9.82 -8.74 20.00
CA PHE A 310 -9.49 -7.47 20.64
C PHE A 310 -9.80 -7.54 22.16
N PRO A 311 -9.04 -6.87 23.04
CA PRO A 311 -9.27 -6.95 24.48
C PRO A 311 -10.72 -6.58 24.85
N GLY A 312 -11.40 -7.48 25.57
CA GLY A 312 -12.80 -7.32 25.92
C GLY A 312 -13.80 -7.77 24.84
N GLU A 313 -13.40 -8.38 23.71
CA GLU A 313 -14.32 -8.83 22.65
C GLU A 313 -15.18 -10.03 23.09
N SER A 314 -16.49 -9.83 23.18
CA SER A 314 -17.44 -10.89 23.53
C SER A 314 -17.92 -11.66 22.29
N GLN A 315 -18.55 -12.82 22.52
CA GLN A 315 -19.18 -13.61 21.46
C GLN A 315 -20.21 -12.80 20.66
N ALA A 316 -21.01 -11.94 21.32
CA ALA A 316 -22.01 -11.11 20.65
C ALA A 316 -21.37 -10.06 19.72
N ASP A 317 -20.20 -9.53 20.06
CA ASP A 317 -19.47 -8.58 19.20
C ASP A 317 -18.89 -9.28 17.96
N PHE A 318 -18.40 -10.51 18.15
CA PHE A 318 -17.93 -11.34 17.05
C PHE A 318 -19.08 -11.66 16.08
N GLU A 319 -20.26 -12.01 16.59
CA GLU A 319 -21.45 -12.24 15.77
C GLU A 319 -21.88 -11.00 14.98
N GLN A 320 -21.82 -9.80 15.59
CA GLN A 320 -22.07 -8.55 14.87
C GLN A 320 -21.06 -8.34 13.72
N THR A 321 -19.80 -8.69 13.94
CA THR A 321 -18.76 -8.66 12.89
C THR A 321 -19.08 -9.64 11.76
N MET A 322 -19.50 -10.86 12.08
CA MET A 322 -19.93 -11.84 11.08
C MET A 322 -21.17 -11.39 10.30
N ASN A 323 -22.12 -10.74 10.95
CA ASN A 323 -23.29 -10.16 10.30
C ASN A 323 -22.90 -9.04 9.33
N LEU A 324 -21.96 -8.16 9.70
CA LEU A 324 -21.45 -7.14 8.79
C LEU A 324 -20.76 -7.76 7.56
N ILE A 325 -19.97 -8.81 7.75
CA ILE A 325 -19.31 -9.55 6.65
C ILE A 325 -20.36 -10.17 5.72
N ALA A 326 -21.44 -10.72 6.27
CA ALA A 326 -22.54 -11.28 5.48
C ALA A 326 -23.28 -10.19 4.69
N ASP A 327 -23.60 -9.05 5.32
CA ASP A 327 -24.31 -7.92 4.70
C ASP A 327 -23.49 -7.28 3.55
N VAL A 328 -22.19 -7.08 3.79
CA VAL A 328 -21.32 -6.39 2.85
C VAL A 328 -20.80 -7.33 1.77
N ASN A 329 -20.59 -8.62 2.05
CA ASN A 329 -20.06 -9.58 1.08
C ASN A 329 -18.72 -9.15 0.47
N PHE A 330 -17.67 -9.17 1.31
CA PHE A 330 -16.31 -8.81 0.93
C PHE A 330 -15.69 -9.81 -0.04
N ASP A 331 -14.86 -9.32 -0.97
CA ASP A 331 -14.11 -10.16 -1.92
C ASP A 331 -12.80 -10.67 -1.33
N VAL A 332 -12.12 -9.82 -0.56
CA VAL A 332 -10.83 -10.13 0.09
C VAL A 332 -10.78 -9.46 1.45
N SER A 333 -10.20 -10.12 2.45
CA SER A 333 -9.91 -9.46 3.72
C SER A 333 -8.52 -9.76 4.22
N PHE A 334 -7.94 -8.81 4.94
CA PHE A 334 -6.81 -9.07 5.82
C PHE A 334 -7.30 -9.22 7.25
N SER A 335 -7.36 -10.45 7.74
CA SER A 335 -7.85 -10.76 9.08
C SER A 335 -6.72 -11.25 9.98
N PHE A 336 -6.64 -10.69 11.17
CA PHE A 336 -5.57 -10.94 12.11
C PHE A 336 -6.11 -11.12 13.52
N ILE A 337 -5.46 -11.99 14.30
CA ILE A 337 -5.63 -11.99 15.76
C ILE A 337 -4.99 -10.71 16.31
N TYR A 338 -5.67 -10.06 17.24
CA TYR A 338 -5.13 -8.94 17.97
C TYR A 338 -3.77 -9.29 18.58
N SER A 339 -2.79 -8.42 18.31
CA SER A 339 -1.44 -8.54 18.84
C SER A 339 -1.12 -7.21 19.50
N SER A 340 -0.88 -7.24 20.82
CA SER A 340 -0.53 -6.06 21.59
C SER A 340 0.76 -5.45 21.06
N ARG A 341 0.77 -4.12 20.97
CA ARG A 341 1.92 -3.35 20.49
C ARG A 341 2.42 -2.44 21.60
N PRO A 342 3.70 -2.55 22.00
CA PRO A 342 4.26 -1.67 23.02
C PRO A 342 4.00 -0.19 22.69
N GLY A 343 3.52 0.57 23.67
CA GLY A 343 3.20 1.99 23.53
C GLY A 343 1.81 2.31 22.97
N THR A 344 1.00 1.31 22.62
CA THR A 344 -0.39 1.54 22.18
C THR A 344 -1.37 1.43 23.35
N PRO A 345 -2.45 2.26 23.41
CA PRO A 345 -3.42 2.19 24.51
C PRO A 345 -4.07 0.82 24.70
N ALA A 346 -4.25 0.06 23.61
CA ALA A 346 -4.84 -1.28 23.69
C ALA A 346 -3.90 -2.31 24.34
N ALA A 347 -2.59 -2.05 24.40
CA ALA A 347 -1.64 -2.95 25.05
C ALA A 347 -1.81 -2.99 26.57
N ASP A 348 -2.34 -1.91 27.16
CA ASP A 348 -2.60 -1.80 28.61
C ASP A 348 -4.01 -2.30 28.99
N MET A 349 -4.83 -2.67 28.02
CA MET A 349 -6.18 -3.20 28.25
C MET A 349 -6.13 -4.64 28.77
N VAL A 350 -7.06 -4.99 29.66
CA VAL A 350 -7.22 -6.38 30.12
C VAL A 350 -7.75 -7.23 28.97
N ASP A 351 -6.98 -8.24 28.59
CA ASP A 351 -7.32 -9.21 27.56
C ASP A 351 -7.89 -10.48 28.20
N ASP A 352 -9.21 -10.61 28.14
CA ASP A 352 -10.00 -11.71 28.70
C ASP A 352 -10.35 -12.80 27.67
N VAL A 353 -9.90 -12.64 26.42
CA VAL A 353 -10.19 -13.58 25.33
C VAL A 353 -9.05 -14.60 25.22
N SER A 354 -9.37 -15.89 25.39
CA SER A 354 -8.37 -16.96 25.32
C SER A 354 -7.76 -17.11 23.92
N GLU A 355 -6.49 -17.53 23.82
CA GLU A 355 -5.83 -17.72 22.52
C GLU A 355 -6.55 -18.74 21.62
N GLU A 356 -7.15 -19.78 22.22
CA GLU A 356 -7.97 -20.78 21.51
C GLU A 356 -9.21 -20.13 20.89
N GLU A 357 -9.90 -19.27 21.64
CA GLU A 357 -11.06 -18.54 21.15
C GLU A 357 -10.70 -17.56 20.03
N LYS A 358 -9.56 -16.84 20.15
CA LYS A 358 -9.05 -15.97 19.07
C LYS A 358 -8.80 -16.75 17.79
N LYS A 359 -8.18 -17.93 17.88
CA LYS A 359 -7.90 -18.81 16.73
C LYS A 359 -9.19 -19.35 16.12
N GLN A 360 -10.15 -19.77 16.94
CA GLN A 360 -11.45 -20.24 16.46
C GLN A 360 -12.22 -19.14 15.73
N ARG A 361 -12.29 -17.93 16.31
CA ARG A 361 -12.93 -16.76 15.68
C ARG A 361 -12.26 -16.40 14.36
N LEU A 362 -10.93 -16.36 14.32
CA LEU A 362 -10.18 -16.11 13.09
C LEU A 362 -10.53 -17.13 12.00
N TYR A 363 -10.55 -18.41 12.34
CA TYR A 363 -10.87 -19.49 11.40
C TYR A 363 -12.27 -19.32 10.81
N ILE A 364 -13.29 -19.11 11.67
CA ILE A 364 -14.69 -18.92 11.24
C ILE A 364 -14.81 -17.72 10.30
N LEU A 365 -14.17 -16.61 10.65
CA LEU A 365 -14.18 -15.39 9.84
C LEU A 365 -13.51 -15.61 8.48
N GLN A 366 -12.33 -16.22 8.46
CA GLN A 366 -11.58 -16.50 7.24
C GLN A 366 -12.32 -17.47 6.33
N ASP A 367 -12.90 -18.54 6.87
CA ASP A 367 -13.69 -19.50 6.11
C ASP A 367 -14.88 -18.81 5.42
N ARG A 368 -15.61 -17.95 6.14
CA ARG A 368 -16.73 -17.19 5.56
C ARG A 368 -16.30 -16.29 4.41
N ILE A 369 -15.20 -15.55 4.57
CA ILE A 369 -14.72 -14.64 3.53
C ILE A 369 -14.16 -15.42 2.34
N ASN A 370 -13.46 -16.52 2.57
CA ASN A 370 -12.98 -17.41 1.50
C ASN A 370 -14.14 -17.98 0.67
N GLN A 371 -15.26 -18.33 1.32
CA GLN A 371 -16.48 -18.75 0.61
C GLN A 371 -17.03 -17.62 -0.28
N GLN A 372 -17.10 -16.38 0.23
CA GLN A 372 -17.58 -15.21 -0.53
C GLN A 372 -16.65 -14.89 -1.72
N ALA A 373 -15.34 -14.89 -1.48
CA ALA A 373 -14.30 -14.69 -2.49
C ALA A 373 -14.36 -15.75 -3.59
N LEU A 374 -14.54 -17.02 -3.22
CA LEU A 374 -14.65 -18.13 -4.17
C LEU A 374 -15.95 -18.03 -4.98
N GLN A 375 -17.07 -17.64 -4.35
CA GLN A 375 -18.32 -17.40 -5.06
C GLN A 375 -18.17 -16.30 -6.11
N PHE A 376 -17.50 -15.19 -5.78
CA PHE A 376 -17.21 -14.15 -6.76
C PHE A 376 -16.29 -14.67 -7.87
N SER A 377 -15.20 -15.35 -7.53
CA SER A 377 -14.27 -15.95 -8.51
C SER A 377 -15.01 -16.85 -9.50
N ARG A 378 -15.94 -17.69 -9.02
CA ARG A 378 -16.75 -18.58 -9.85
C ARG A 378 -17.69 -17.84 -10.80
N ARG A 379 -18.20 -16.66 -10.40
CA ARG A 379 -18.99 -15.80 -11.30
C ARG A 379 -18.16 -15.20 -12.42
N MET A 380 -16.84 -15.13 -12.28
CA MET A 380 -15.95 -14.66 -13.34
C MET A 380 -15.71 -15.72 -14.42
N LEU A 381 -15.97 -17.00 -14.14
CA LEU A 381 -15.78 -18.09 -15.10
C LEU A 381 -16.62 -17.85 -16.37
N GLY A 382 -16.00 -17.91 -17.55
CA GLY A 382 -16.63 -17.65 -18.85
C GLY A 382 -16.86 -16.16 -19.14
N THR A 383 -16.40 -15.25 -18.28
CA THR A 383 -16.45 -13.80 -18.55
C THR A 383 -15.12 -13.32 -19.10
N VAL A 384 -15.17 -12.26 -19.91
CA VAL A 384 -13.97 -11.56 -20.39
C VAL A 384 -13.56 -10.50 -19.38
N GLN A 385 -12.30 -10.54 -18.98
CA GLN A 385 -11.71 -9.65 -17.98
C GLN A 385 -10.52 -8.92 -18.59
N ARG A 386 -10.45 -7.60 -18.38
CA ARG A 386 -9.30 -6.79 -18.77
C ARG A 386 -8.20 -6.88 -17.71
N ILE A 387 -7.01 -7.29 -18.14
CA ILE A 387 -5.85 -7.43 -17.26
C ILE A 387 -4.69 -6.57 -17.76
N LEU A 388 -3.91 -6.04 -16.81
CA LEU A 388 -2.59 -5.49 -17.10
C LEU A 388 -1.56 -6.62 -16.94
N VAL A 389 -0.80 -6.91 -17.99
CA VAL A 389 0.19 -7.99 -17.99
C VAL A 389 1.48 -7.50 -17.32
N GLU A 390 1.87 -8.13 -16.21
CA GLU A 390 3.03 -7.70 -15.41
C GLU A 390 4.33 -8.41 -15.84
N GLY A 391 4.23 -9.66 -16.29
CA GLY A 391 5.41 -10.45 -16.65
C GLY A 391 5.10 -11.94 -16.76
N THR A 392 6.11 -12.78 -16.58
CA THR A 392 5.95 -14.24 -16.60
C THR A 392 5.32 -14.77 -15.31
N SER A 393 4.55 -15.85 -15.41
CA SER A 393 4.02 -16.56 -14.25
C SER A 393 5.13 -17.13 -13.38
N ARG A 394 4.95 -17.04 -12.05
CA ARG A 394 5.91 -17.59 -11.07
C ARG A 394 6.11 -19.10 -11.20
N LYS A 395 5.11 -19.82 -11.74
CA LYS A 395 5.13 -21.29 -11.85
C LYS A 395 5.60 -21.78 -13.21
N SER A 396 5.53 -20.93 -14.24
CA SER A 396 5.86 -21.32 -15.61
C SER A 396 6.33 -20.10 -16.39
N VAL A 397 7.54 -20.18 -16.94
CA VAL A 397 8.09 -19.14 -17.83
C VAL A 397 7.34 -19.09 -19.17
N MET A 398 6.60 -20.16 -19.50
CA MET A 398 5.80 -20.25 -20.73
C MET A 398 4.41 -19.60 -20.60
N GLU A 399 4.00 -19.23 -19.38
CA GLU A 399 2.75 -18.52 -19.13
C GLU A 399 3.06 -17.08 -18.73
N LEU A 400 2.21 -16.15 -19.14
CA LEU A 400 2.23 -14.77 -18.63
C LEU A 400 1.26 -14.64 -17.45
N ALA A 401 1.52 -13.65 -16.62
CA ALA A 401 0.69 -13.28 -15.49
C ALA A 401 0.30 -11.80 -15.58
N GLY A 402 -0.98 -11.53 -15.38
CA GLY A 402 -1.50 -10.17 -15.29
C GLY A 402 -2.54 -10.03 -14.18
N ARG A 403 -2.93 -8.78 -13.90
CA ARG A 403 -3.88 -8.46 -12.85
C ARG A 403 -5.13 -7.78 -13.36
N THR A 404 -6.27 -8.31 -12.94
CA THR A 404 -7.60 -7.69 -13.11
C THR A 404 -7.74 -6.40 -12.30
N GLU A 405 -8.78 -5.63 -12.54
CA GLU A 405 -9.17 -4.48 -11.71
C GLU A 405 -9.40 -4.86 -10.24
N CYS A 406 -9.81 -6.09 -9.96
CA CYS A 406 -10.01 -6.57 -8.58
C CYS A 406 -8.73 -7.18 -7.98
N ASN A 407 -7.56 -6.91 -8.56
CA ASN A 407 -6.25 -7.36 -8.09
C ASN A 407 -6.06 -8.90 -8.10
N ARG A 408 -6.91 -9.62 -8.85
CA ARG A 408 -6.81 -11.07 -9.03
C ARG A 408 -5.79 -11.38 -10.12
N VAL A 409 -4.89 -12.30 -9.83
CA VAL A 409 -3.87 -12.78 -10.77
C VAL A 409 -4.50 -13.74 -11.76
N VAL A 410 -4.29 -13.48 -13.04
CA VAL A 410 -4.71 -14.34 -14.15
C VAL A 410 -3.47 -14.84 -14.86
N ASN A 411 -3.30 -16.15 -14.94
CA ASN A 411 -2.24 -16.79 -15.72
C ASN A 411 -2.80 -17.27 -17.06
N PHE A 412 -2.09 -17.05 -18.15
CA PHE A 412 -2.54 -17.41 -19.49
C PHE A 412 -1.35 -17.66 -20.42
N GLU A 413 -1.57 -18.37 -21.51
CA GLU A 413 -0.59 -18.53 -22.58
C GLU A 413 -0.59 -17.28 -23.46
N GLY A 414 0.59 -16.68 -23.65
CA GLY A 414 0.73 -15.42 -24.39
C GLY A 414 2.17 -15.20 -24.83
N THR A 415 2.39 -14.11 -25.56
CA THR A 415 3.70 -13.75 -26.14
C THR A 415 4.35 -12.61 -25.35
N PRO A 416 5.69 -12.57 -25.20
CA PRO A 416 6.37 -11.58 -24.35
C PRO A 416 6.10 -10.10 -24.68
N ASP A 417 5.71 -9.79 -25.92
CA ASP A 417 5.33 -8.43 -26.35
C ASP A 417 4.05 -7.90 -25.67
N MET A 418 3.27 -8.78 -25.05
CA MET A 418 2.10 -8.39 -24.26
C MET A 418 2.47 -7.81 -22.89
N ILE A 419 3.71 -7.97 -22.41
CA ILE A 419 4.14 -7.46 -21.10
C ILE A 419 4.04 -5.92 -21.10
N GLY A 420 3.36 -5.39 -20.10
CA GLY A 420 3.08 -3.96 -19.95
C GLY A 420 1.90 -3.43 -20.77
N GLN A 421 1.15 -4.31 -21.44
CA GLN A 421 -0.05 -3.96 -22.18
C GLN A 421 -1.32 -4.44 -21.46
N PHE A 422 -2.45 -3.83 -21.82
CA PHE A 422 -3.77 -4.36 -21.46
C PHE A 422 -4.23 -5.44 -22.44
N VAL A 423 -4.70 -6.55 -21.89
CA VAL A 423 -5.21 -7.69 -22.66
C VAL A 423 -6.56 -8.09 -22.10
N ASP A 424 -7.52 -8.37 -22.97
CA ASP A 424 -8.78 -8.98 -22.59
C ASP A 424 -8.66 -10.50 -22.64
N VAL A 425 -8.92 -11.13 -21.49
CA VAL A 425 -8.76 -12.57 -21.28
C VAL A 425 -10.10 -13.16 -20.84
N GLU A 426 -10.54 -14.22 -21.50
CA GLU A 426 -11.68 -15.02 -21.05
C GLU A 426 -11.22 -15.95 -19.92
N ILE A 427 -11.90 -15.92 -18.78
CA ILE A 427 -11.56 -16.77 -17.64
C ILE A 427 -12.04 -18.19 -17.90
N THR A 428 -11.11 -19.13 -18.02
CA THR A 428 -11.38 -20.54 -18.33
C THR A 428 -11.35 -21.45 -17.11
N GLU A 429 -10.63 -21.05 -16.06
CA GLU A 429 -10.53 -21.83 -14.83
C GLU A 429 -10.39 -20.94 -13.60
N VAL A 430 -11.00 -21.37 -12.49
CA VAL A 430 -10.93 -20.70 -11.19
C VAL A 430 -10.19 -21.61 -10.22
N LEU A 431 -8.97 -21.22 -9.85
CA LEU A 431 -8.19 -21.87 -8.79
C LEU A 431 -8.37 -21.11 -7.47
N THR A 432 -7.79 -21.64 -6.38
CA THR A 432 -7.95 -21.08 -5.03
C THR A 432 -7.54 -19.61 -4.93
N ASN A 433 -6.40 -19.24 -5.52
CA ASN A 433 -5.80 -17.90 -5.37
C ASN A 433 -5.52 -17.20 -6.71
N THR A 434 -5.77 -17.88 -7.82
CA THR A 434 -5.44 -17.41 -9.16
C THR A 434 -6.52 -17.85 -10.14
N LEU A 435 -6.64 -17.15 -11.25
CA LEU A 435 -7.47 -17.54 -12.37
C LEU A 435 -6.58 -18.04 -13.50
N ARG A 436 -7.12 -18.88 -14.38
CA ARG A 436 -6.56 -19.12 -15.71
C ARG A 436 -7.48 -18.56 -16.76
N GLY A 437 -6.91 -18.15 -17.87
CA GLY A 437 -7.70 -17.68 -19.00
C GLY A 437 -7.01 -17.84 -20.34
N ALA A 438 -7.75 -17.48 -21.39
CA ALA A 438 -7.28 -17.46 -22.77
C ALA A 438 -7.41 -16.04 -23.34
N VAL A 439 -6.40 -15.61 -24.09
CA VAL A 439 -6.40 -14.28 -24.72
C VAL A 439 -7.51 -14.19 -25.76
N VAL A 440 -8.34 -13.15 -25.65
CA VAL A 440 -9.42 -12.84 -26.60
C VAL A 440 -9.04 -11.65 -27.47
N ARG A 441 -8.50 -10.59 -26.85
CA ARG A 441 -8.06 -9.37 -27.57
C ARG A 441 -6.78 -8.81 -26.97
N THR A 442 -5.87 -8.35 -27.83
CA THR A 442 -4.67 -7.60 -27.45
C THR A 442 -4.93 -6.10 -27.49
N GLU A 443 -4.08 -5.31 -26.84
CA GLU A 443 -4.23 -3.85 -26.77
C GLU A 443 -4.39 -3.18 -28.15
N GLN A 444 -3.66 -3.67 -29.16
CA GLN A 444 -3.74 -3.16 -30.54
C GLN A 444 -5.13 -3.30 -31.16
N GLN A 445 -5.95 -4.23 -30.66
CA GLN A 445 -7.30 -4.49 -31.12
C GLN A 445 -8.35 -3.70 -30.33
N MET A 446 -7.95 -2.97 -29.29
CA MET A 446 -8.86 -2.42 -28.27
C MET A 446 -9.01 -0.90 -28.29
N ASP A 447 -8.34 -0.19 -29.21
CA ASP A 447 -8.42 1.27 -29.41
C ASP A 447 -8.44 2.08 -28.10
N LEU A 448 -7.65 1.63 -27.11
CA LEU A 448 -7.68 2.16 -25.74
C LEU A 448 -7.03 3.54 -25.62
N ARG A 449 -6.18 3.93 -26.58
CA ARG A 449 -5.50 5.23 -26.58
C ARG A 449 -6.33 6.26 -27.33
N VAL A 450 -7.38 6.73 -26.69
CA VAL A 450 -7.94 8.04 -27.02
C VAL A 450 -7.12 9.06 -26.23
N HIS A 451 -6.30 9.85 -26.92
CA HIS A 451 -5.63 11.01 -26.31
C HIS A 451 -6.72 12.00 -25.87
N GLU A 452 -7.03 12.04 -24.58
CA GLU A 452 -7.95 13.03 -24.00
C GLU A 452 -7.13 14.07 -23.23
N SER A 453 -7.36 15.34 -23.52
CA SER A 453 -6.69 16.41 -22.78
C SER A 453 -7.17 16.48 -21.32
N PRO A 454 -6.34 16.95 -20.37
CA PRO A 454 -6.79 17.19 -19.00
C PRO A 454 -8.00 18.13 -18.91
N GLN A 455 -8.08 19.11 -19.83
CA GLN A 455 -9.23 20.00 -19.95
C GLN A 455 -10.51 19.26 -20.35
N SER A 456 -10.46 18.23 -21.20
CA SER A 456 -11.65 17.42 -21.53
C SER A 456 -12.10 16.56 -20.36
N VAL A 457 -11.18 16.06 -19.53
CA VAL A 457 -11.51 15.32 -18.30
C VAL A 457 -12.17 16.25 -17.27
N ILE A 458 -11.62 17.44 -17.06
CA ILE A 458 -12.19 18.46 -16.16
C ILE A 458 -13.53 19.01 -16.71
N ALA A 459 -13.67 19.17 -18.03
CA ALA A 459 -14.89 19.67 -18.64
C ALA A 459 -16.05 18.67 -18.61
N ARG A 460 -15.78 17.35 -18.49
CA ARG A 460 -16.83 16.33 -18.29
C ARG A 460 -17.63 16.55 -17.02
N THR A 461 -17.04 17.18 -16.00
CA THR A 461 -17.64 17.38 -14.67
C THR A 461 -18.20 18.80 -14.48
N ARG A 462 -17.68 19.83 -15.16
CA ARG A 462 -18.29 21.17 -15.20
C ARG A 462 -19.38 21.27 -16.26
N LYS A 463 -20.61 20.92 -15.92
CA LYS A 463 -21.80 21.39 -16.67
C LYS A 463 -22.23 22.76 -16.13
N GLU A 464 -21.51 23.80 -16.53
CA GLU A 464 -22.00 25.18 -16.37
C GLU A 464 -23.08 25.43 -17.45
N ASN A 465 -24.21 26.05 -17.06
CA ASN A 465 -25.15 26.56 -18.04
C ASN A 465 -24.61 27.84 -18.70
N ALA A 466 -25.29 28.36 -19.74
CA ALA A 466 -24.88 29.56 -20.47
C ALA A 466 -24.73 30.86 -19.63
N LEU A 467 -25.00 30.79 -18.31
CA LEU A 467 -24.87 31.88 -17.35
C LEU A 467 -23.79 31.64 -16.29
N GLY A 468 -22.96 30.58 -16.41
CA GLY A 468 -21.86 30.30 -15.49
C GLY A 468 -22.29 29.81 -14.10
N VAL A 469 -23.52 29.30 -13.96
CA VAL A 469 -24.02 28.75 -12.69
C VAL A 469 -24.08 27.23 -12.80
N GLY A 470 -23.35 26.54 -11.90
CA GLY A 470 -23.38 25.08 -11.80
C GLY A 470 -24.76 24.59 -11.37
N ILE A 471 -25.39 23.73 -12.18
CA ILE A 471 -26.67 23.11 -11.85
C ILE A 471 -26.38 21.78 -11.15
N TYR A 472 -26.66 21.71 -9.85
CA TYR A 472 -26.84 20.45 -9.14
C TYR A 472 -28.26 19.93 -9.43
N GLN A 473 -28.39 18.81 -10.14
CA GLN A 473 -29.66 18.08 -10.24
C GLN A 473 -29.64 16.95 -9.19
N PRO A 474 -30.66 16.86 -8.32
CA PRO A 474 -30.68 15.95 -7.17
C PRO A 474 -30.75 14.46 -7.53
#